data_AF-A0A937QHH4-F1
#
_entry.id   AF-A0A937QHH4-F1
#
_cell.length_a   1.000
_cell.length_b   1.000
_cell.length_c   1.000
_cell.angle_alpha   90.00
_cell.angle_beta   90.00
_cell.angle_gamma   90.00
#
_symmetry.space_group_name_H-M   'P 1'
#
loop_
_entity.id
_entity.type
_entity.pdbx_description
1 polymer ?
#
loop_
_entity_poly.entity_id
_entity_poly.type
_entity_poly.pdbx_seq_one_letter_code
_entity_poly.pdbx_strand_id
1 'polypeptide(L)'
;MQIIKSKLDTRSEDYQRNREDMLAKLDEINGLLEEVARGGGKEAMNRLRSRDKLPIRERISLALDRDSPFLEISPLAAWRSNFTVGSGFIVGIGVISDVECLILGHDPSVRAGAFNQFNGKKLMRGLQISRENRIPYVQFVESAGADLRGNPNQDPEAAIRAAGGHFAESGRLFYEITELSKMRIPTISVVFGSSTAGGAYQPGMSDYNIFIKKQSKVFLGGPPLVKMATGEDADEESLGGAEMHTQISGLGDYLAEDEHDAIRMCREVISHLNWYKRGPGPTKPADEPICDPEELLGIVSKDLREPFDMREVIARIVDGSRFEDFKPLYGPTLVCGWASIDGYPIGILGNNGALLSESSEKASQFIQLCNQIDVPLLFLHNITGYIVGTDFEQGGITKHGSKMINAVSNSTVPHITIIVGASYGAGNYGMSGRAYGPRFTFIWPTAKIAVMGPKQMAGVMSIVQRKAAARRGLEFDEEADAKRAAAVERSAEESSLGLYATSRVSDDGMIDPRDTRTIIAIALSVCHNDEIEGAKGYGVWRM
;
A
#
# COMPACT_ATOMS: atom_id res chain seq x y z
N MET A 1 28.82 10.73 -10.92
CA MET A 1 28.30 9.35 -11.04
C MET A 1 28.37 8.91 -12.50
N GLN A 2 28.59 7.62 -12.76
CA GLN A 2 28.67 7.10 -14.12
C GLN A 2 27.28 6.99 -14.73
N ILE A 3 27.15 7.21 -16.04
CA ILE A 3 25.89 7.02 -16.77
C ILE A 3 25.77 5.53 -17.13
N ILE A 4 24.62 4.93 -16.83
CA ILE A 4 24.31 3.57 -17.29
C ILE A 4 24.16 3.60 -18.81
N LYS A 5 24.97 2.80 -19.50
CA LYS A 5 24.81 2.57 -20.94
C LYS A 5 23.83 1.42 -21.15
N SER A 6 22.60 1.75 -21.55
CA SER A 6 21.58 0.75 -21.85
C SER A 6 22.06 -0.20 -22.95
N LYS A 7 21.77 -1.49 -22.77
CA LYS A 7 21.99 -2.56 -23.76
C LYS A 7 20.66 -3.11 -24.29
N LEU A 8 19.53 -2.51 -23.92
CA LEU A 8 18.21 -2.93 -24.34
C LEU A 8 18.05 -2.71 -25.85
N ASP A 9 17.68 -3.75 -26.59
CA ASP A 9 17.26 -3.61 -27.99
C ASP A 9 15.73 -3.59 -28.06
N THR A 10 15.17 -2.39 -28.18
CA THR A 10 13.73 -2.16 -28.27
C THR A 10 13.12 -2.72 -29.56
N ARG A 11 13.92 -3.19 -30.52
CA ARG A 11 13.43 -3.82 -31.76
C ARG A 11 13.44 -5.34 -31.70
N SER A 12 13.97 -5.93 -30.63
CA SER A 12 14.00 -7.38 -30.46
C SER A 12 12.58 -7.96 -30.30
N GLU A 13 12.39 -9.19 -30.77
CA GLU A 13 11.10 -9.90 -30.63
C GLU A 13 10.69 -10.08 -29.16
N ASP A 14 11.66 -10.34 -28.28
CA ASP A 14 11.43 -10.49 -26.85
C ASP A 14 10.91 -9.19 -26.22
N TYR A 15 11.52 -8.05 -26.53
CA TYR A 15 11.06 -6.76 -26.04
C TYR A 15 9.65 -6.44 -26.51
N GLN A 16 9.36 -6.64 -27.81
CA GLN A 16 8.05 -6.35 -28.37
C GLN A 16 6.96 -7.23 -27.75
N ARG A 17 7.23 -8.53 -27.58
CA ARG A 17 6.33 -9.46 -26.88
C ARG A 17 6.08 -9.02 -25.44
N ASN A 18 7.13 -8.69 -24.69
CA ASN A 18 7.00 -8.23 -23.30
C ASN A 18 6.16 -6.95 -23.21
N ARG A 19 6.39 -6.01 -24.13
CA ARG A 19 5.63 -4.76 -24.21
C ARG A 19 4.15 -5.01 -24.50
N GLU A 20 3.83 -5.90 -25.44
CA GLU A 20 2.45 -6.28 -25.74
C GLU A 20 1.76 -6.93 -24.53
N ASP A 21 2.43 -7.86 -23.85
CA ASP A 21 1.92 -8.52 -22.64
C ASP A 21 1.67 -7.51 -21.50
N MET A 22 2.59 -6.56 -21.30
CA MET A 22 2.46 -5.51 -20.29
C MET A 22 1.30 -4.56 -20.61
N LEU A 23 1.17 -4.12 -21.87
CA LEU A 23 0.07 -3.25 -22.30
C LEU A 23 -1.29 -3.93 -22.13
N ALA A 24 -1.42 -5.21 -22.50
CA ALA A 24 -2.65 -5.96 -22.28
C ALA A 24 -3.02 -6.06 -20.79
N LYS A 25 -2.02 -6.12 -19.89
CA LYS A 25 -2.24 -6.09 -18.44
C LYS A 25 -2.63 -4.71 -17.93
N LEU A 26 -2.05 -3.64 -18.49
CA LEU A 26 -2.43 -2.27 -18.17
C LEU A 26 -3.87 -1.98 -18.60
N ASP A 27 -4.31 -2.48 -19.75
CA ASP A 27 -5.71 -2.36 -20.20
C ASP A 27 -6.68 -3.06 -19.23
N GLU A 28 -6.34 -4.25 -18.73
CA GLU A 28 -7.12 -4.93 -17.68
C GLU A 28 -7.21 -4.09 -16.41
N ILE A 29 -6.09 -3.52 -15.96
CA ILE A 29 -6.02 -2.67 -14.77
C ILE A 29 -6.83 -1.39 -14.94
N ASN A 30 -6.72 -0.73 -16.10
CA ASN A 30 -7.46 0.49 -16.42
C ASN A 30 -8.97 0.23 -16.38
N GLY A 31 -9.43 -0.89 -16.95
CA GLY A 31 -10.84 -1.28 -16.85
C GLY A 31 -11.33 -1.47 -15.41
N LEU A 32 -10.49 -2.00 -14.51
CA LEU A 32 -10.80 -2.12 -13.08
C LEU A 32 -10.78 -0.76 -12.37
N LEU A 33 -9.83 0.12 -12.68
CA LEU A 33 -9.78 1.48 -12.13
C LEU A 33 -11.00 2.30 -12.57
N GLU A 34 -11.47 2.15 -13.81
CA GLU A 34 -12.73 2.72 -14.29
C GLU A 34 -13.96 2.15 -13.57
N GLU A 35 -13.95 0.86 -13.22
CA GLU A 35 -14.97 0.27 -12.34
C GLU A 35 -14.96 0.93 -10.95
N VAL A 36 -13.79 1.07 -10.34
CA VAL A 36 -13.63 1.74 -9.04
C VAL A 36 -14.10 3.20 -9.10
N ALA A 37 -13.79 3.92 -10.18
CA ALA A 37 -14.19 5.31 -10.37
C ALA A 37 -15.72 5.49 -10.45
N ARG A 38 -16.47 4.46 -10.88
CA ARG A 38 -17.95 4.48 -10.93
C ARG A 38 -18.61 4.32 -9.56
N GLY A 39 -17.87 3.96 -8.51
CA GLY A 39 -18.38 3.73 -7.15
C GLY A 39 -19.55 2.74 -7.13
N GLY A 40 -20.67 3.14 -6.52
CA GLY A 40 -21.90 2.34 -6.43
C GLY A 40 -22.69 2.21 -7.74
N GLY A 41 -22.17 2.73 -8.85
CA GLY A 41 -22.82 2.73 -10.15
C GLY A 41 -23.81 3.89 -10.35
N LYS A 42 -24.34 4.00 -11.57
CA LYS A 42 -25.12 5.17 -12.03
C LYS A 42 -26.32 5.48 -11.15
N GLU A 43 -27.10 4.47 -10.74
CA GLU A 43 -28.28 4.68 -9.90
C GLU A 43 -27.94 5.19 -8.50
N ALA A 44 -26.89 4.63 -7.88
CA ALA A 44 -26.43 5.06 -6.57
C ALA A 44 -25.87 6.48 -6.61
N MET A 45 -25.09 6.81 -7.65
CA MET A 45 -24.57 8.16 -7.88
C MET A 45 -25.69 9.18 -8.12
N ASN A 46 -26.70 8.84 -8.95
CA ASN A 46 -27.85 9.71 -9.17
C ASN A 46 -28.65 9.96 -7.88
N ARG A 47 -28.84 8.92 -7.07
CA ARG A 47 -29.50 9.03 -5.76
C ARG A 47 -28.69 9.86 -4.76
N LEU A 48 -27.36 9.79 -4.82
CA LEU A 48 -26.49 10.65 -4.01
C LEU A 48 -26.67 12.11 -4.43
N ARG A 49 -26.58 12.40 -5.73
CA ARG A 49 -26.77 13.76 -6.28
C ARG A 49 -28.16 14.33 -6.05
N SER A 50 -29.21 13.50 -6.08
CA SER A 50 -30.58 13.96 -5.81
C SER A 50 -30.80 14.41 -4.36
N ARG A 51 -29.79 14.26 -3.49
CA ARG A 51 -29.77 14.74 -2.11
C ARG A 51 -28.81 15.92 -1.95
N ASP A 52 -28.41 16.56 -3.05
CA ASP A 52 -27.45 17.66 -3.12
C ASP A 52 -26.09 17.32 -2.49
N LYS A 53 -25.65 16.07 -2.67
CA LYS A 53 -24.35 15.57 -2.19
C LYS A 53 -23.38 15.30 -3.32
N LEU A 54 -22.11 15.56 -3.08
CA LEU A 54 -21.02 15.31 -4.01
C LEU A 54 -20.52 13.86 -3.85
N PRO A 55 -20.19 13.16 -4.95
CA PRO A 55 -19.39 11.94 -4.89
C PRO A 55 -18.05 12.18 -4.19
N ILE A 56 -17.54 11.16 -3.48
CA ILE A 56 -16.31 11.28 -2.69
C ILE A 56 -15.10 11.74 -3.50
N ARG A 57 -14.96 11.29 -4.76
CA ARG A 57 -13.86 11.71 -5.64
C ARG A 57 -13.94 13.19 -6.03
N GLU A 58 -15.15 13.75 -6.14
CA GLU A 58 -15.35 15.19 -6.35
C GLU A 58 -15.00 15.97 -5.08
N ARG A 59 -15.38 15.48 -3.90
CA ARG A 59 -14.98 16.09 -2.62
C ARG A 59 -13.46 16.18 -2.48
N ILE A 60 -12.76 15.08 -2.78
CA ILE A 60 -11.28 15.05 -2.76
C ILE A 60 -10.73 16.03 -3.79
N SER A 61 -11.20 15.99 -5.04
CA SER A 61 -10.73 16.90 -6.10
C SER A 61 -10.90 18.38 -5.76
N LEU A 62 -11.97 18.76 -5.06
CA LEU A 62 -12.19 20.14 -4.62
C LEU A 62 -11.32 20.54 -3.42
N ALA A 63 -10.93 19.58 -2.59
CA ALA A 63 -10.06 19.82 -1.45
C ALA A 63 -8.60 20.00 -1.87
N LEU A 64 -8.16 19.29 -2.91
CA LEU A 64 -6.81 19.36 -3.44
C LEU A 64 -6.48 20.72 -4.05
N ASP A 65 -5.20 21.10 -4.00
CA ASP A 65 -4.68 22.22 -4.76
C ASP A 65 -4.78 21.94 -6.26
N ARG A 66 -5.03 22.99 -7.04
CA ARG A 66 -5.18 22.88 -8.50
C ARG A 66 -3.92 22.28 -9.11
N ASP A 67 -4.12 21.35 -10.03
CA ASP A 67 -3.06 20.64 -10.76
C ASP A 67 -2.05 19.88 -9.87
N SER A 68 -2.34 19.71 -8.57
CA SER A 68 -1.52 18.90 -7.67
C SER A 68 -1.76 17.40 -7.88
N PRO A 69 -0.73 16.56 -7.69
CA PRO A 69 -0.86 15.12 -7.83
C PRO A 69 -1.70 14.52 -6.70
N PHE A 70 -2.37 13.40 -6.99
CA PHE A 70 -3.02 12.55 -6.00
C PHE A 70 -2.54 11.10 -6.16
N LEU A 71 -1.81 10.61 -5.16
CA LEU A 71 -1.34 9.23 -5.10
C LEU A 71 -2.36 8.38 -4.35
N GLU A 72 -3.24 7.69 -5.08
CA GLU A 72 -4.23 6.79 -4.49
C GLU A 72 -3.61 5.49 -3.98
N ILE A 73 -3.99 5.07 -2.77
CA ILE A 73 -3.46 3.90 -2.07
C ILE A 73 -4.46 2.73 -2.17
N SER A 74 -3.95 1.60 -2.68
CA SER A 74 -4.67 0.34 -2.89
C SER A 74 -6.06 0.52 -3.55
N PRO A 75 -6.14 1.17 -4.74
CA PRO A 75 -7.41 1.42 -5.42
C PRO A 75 -8.13 0.13 -5.84
N LEU A 76 -7.40 -0.96 -6.09
CA LEU A 76 -7.94 -2.26 -6.53
C LEU A 76 -8.30 -3.22 -5.39
N ALA A 77 -8.41 -2.72 -4.16
CA ALA A 77 -8.82 -3.52 -3.01
C ALA A 77 -10.13 -4.28 -3.29
N ALA A 78 -10.30 -5.46 -2.68
CA ALA A 78 -11.52 -6.27 -2.78
C ALA A 78 -11.84 -6.87 -4.18
N TRP A 79 -10.95 -6.76 -5.17
CA TRP A 79 -11.10 -7.49 -6.44
C TRP A 79 -11.29 -9.00 -6.24
N ARG A 80 -12.22 -9.61 -7.00
CA ARG A 80 -12.67 -11.01 -6.84
C ARG A 80 -13.07 -11.38 -5.40
N SER A 81 -13.70 -10.44 -4.69
CA SER A 81 -14.36 -10.70 -3.40
C SER A 81 -15.87 -10.48 -3.51
N ASN A 82 -16.60 -10.64 -2.40
CA ASN A 82 -18.04 -10.33 -2.32
C ASN A 82 -18.34 -8.84 -2.11
N PHE A 83 -17.32 -7.97 -2.14
CA PHE A 83 -17.44 -6.52 -2.05
C PHE A 83 -17.06 -5.86 -3.38
N THR A 84 -17.55 -4.64 -3.59
CA THR A 84 -17.20 -3.83 -4.76
C THR A 84 -15.69 -3.59 -4.82
N VAL A 85 -15.10 -3.64 -6.02
CA VAL A 85 -13.69 -3.30 -6.23
C VAL A 85 -13.43 -1.87 -5.73
N GLY A 86 -12.30 -1.65 -5.07
CA GLY A 86 -11.99 -0.43 -4.32
C GLY A 86 -12.59 -0.39 -2.91
N SER A 87 -13.39 -1.38 -2.51
CA SER A 87 -13.97 -1.56 -1.18
C SER A 87 -14.91 -0.45 -0.67
N GLY A 88 -15.32 0.48 -1.55
CA GLY A 88 -16.17 1.63 -1.19
C GLY A 88 -15.46 2.65 -0.30
N PHE A 89 -14.13 2.76 -0.41
CA PHE A 89 -13.32 3.60 0.45
C PHE A 89 -12.04 4.05 -0.25
N ILE A 90 -11.73 5.33 -0.14
CA ILE A 90 -10.56 5.95 -0.77
C ILE A 90 -9.55 6.29 0.31
N VAL A 91 -8.28 6.03 0.02
CA VAL A 91 -7.13 6.49 0.79
C VAL A 91 -6.14 7.02 -0.24
N GLY A 92 -5.56 8.17 -0.02
CA GLY A 92 -4.54 8.72 -0.91
C GLY A 92 -3.75 9.82 -0.25
N ILE A 93 -2.73 10.27 -0.94
CA ILE A 93 -1.91 11.42 -0.54
C ILE A 93 -2.08 12.49 -1.60
N GLY A 94 -2.35 13.72 -1.18
CA GLY A 94 -2.41 14.87 -2.07
C GLY A 94 -2.06 16.15 -1.34
N VAL A 95 -2.06 17.26 -2.07
CA VAL A 95 -1.65 18.57 -1.53
C VAL A 95 -2.89 19.40 -1.26
N ILE A 96 -3.00 19.94 -0.04
CA ILE A 96 -4.05 20.86 0.38
C ILE A 96 -3.36 22.09 0.96
N SER A 97 -3.57 23.26 0.36
CA SER A 97 -2.96 24.53 0.82
C SER A 97 -1.44 24.41 1.00
N ASP A 98 -0.75 23.87 -0.01
CA ASP A 98 0.70 23.61 -0.07
C ASP A 98 1.21 22.57 0.95
N VAL A 99 0.32 21.82 1.61
CA VAL A 99 0.66 20.78 2.58
C VAL A 99 0.29 19.39 2.05
N GLU A 100 1.26 18.50 2.01
CA GLU A 100 1.00 17.08 1.73
C GLU A 100 0.21 16.45 2.88
N CYS A 101 -0.97 15.96 2.57
CA CYS A 101 -1.92 15.39 3.53
C CYS A 101 -2.27 13.97 3.12
N LEU A 102 -2.44 13.09 4.10
CA LEU A 102 -3.18 11.86 3.89
C LEU A 102 -4.67 12.20 3.88
N ILE A 103 -5.37 11.79 2.84
CA ILE A 103 -6.81 11.95 2.69
C ILE A 103 -7.44 10.57 2.64
N LEU A 104 -8.46 10.35 3.46
CA LEU A 104 -9.31 9.17 3.34
C LEU A 104 -10.77 9.51 3.39
N GLY A 105 -11.61 8.66 2.81
CA GLY A 105 -13.04 8.93 2.77
C GLY A 105 -13.88 7.74 2.37
N HIS A 106 -15.10 7.75 2.92
CA HIS A 106 -16.12 6.78 2.58
C HIS A 106 -16.76 7.11 1.24
N ASP A 107 -17.07 6.08 0.44
CA ASP A 107 -17.95 6.25 -0.70
C ASP A 107 -19.40 5.91 -0.30
N PRO A 108 -20.27 6.91 -0.05
CA PRO A 108 -21.66 6.66 0.34
C PRO A 108 -22.49 6.01 -0.79
N SER A 109 -22.01 6.04 -2.04
CA SER A 109 -22.69 5.34 -3.14
C SER A 109 -22.50 3.82 -3.03
N VAL A 110 -21.40 3.35 -2.44
CA VAL A 110 -21.11 1.93 -2.22
C VAL A 110 -21.62 1.51 -0.84
N ARG A 111 -22.76 0.81 -0.81
CA ARG A 111 -23.31 0.24 0.44
C ARG A 111 -23.48 1.28 1.56
N ALA A 112 -23.78 2.54 1.23
CA ALA A 112 -23.89 3.65 2.19
C ALA A 112 -22.62 3.88 3.03
N GLY A 113 -21.43 3.60 2.48
CA GLY A 113 -20.16 3.79 3.16
C GLY A 113 -19.90 2.80 4.30
N ALA A 114 -20.58 1.64 4.31
CA ALA A 114 -20.43 0.66 5.38
C ALA A 114 -19.02 0.05 5.46
N PHE A 115 -18.48 -0.08 6.67
CA PHE A 115 -17.17 -0.69 6.94
C PHE A 115 -17.17 -2.19 6.63
N ASN A 116 -16.14 -2.63 5.91
CA ASN A 116 -15.83 -4.02 5.62
C ASN A 116 -14.34 -4.32 5.91
N GLN A 117 -13.93 -5.58 5.81
CA GLN A 117 -12.56 -5.97 6.15
C GLN A 117 -11.47 -5.32 5.26
N PHE A 118 -11.80 -4.93 4.02
CA PHE A 118 -10.82 -4.33 3.11
C PHE A 118 -10.65 -2.83 3.38
N ASN A 119 -11.76 -2.09 3.57
CA ASN A 119 -11.64 -0.68 3.91
C ASN A 119 -11.06 -0.45 5.33
N GLY A 120 -11.30 -1.36 6.28
CA GLY A 120 -10.61 -1.36 7.57
C GLY A 120 -9.08 -1.48 7.43
N LYS A 121 -8.61 -2.38 6.55
CA LYS A 121 -7.17 -2.50 6.24
C LYS A 121 -6.62 -1.24 5.56
N LYS A 122 -7.35 -0.66 4.59
CA LYS A 122 -6.95 0.59 3.93
C LYS A 122 -6.85 1.74 4.94
N LEU A 123 -7.84 1.89 5.82
CA LEU A 123 -7.85 2.92 6.86
C LEU A 123 -6.64 2.78 7.79
N MET A 124 -6.37 1.58 8.30
CA MET A 124 -5.21 1.32 9.16
C MET A 124 -3.89 1.61 8.45
N ARG A 125 -3.81 1.31 7.14
CA ARG A 125 -2.65 1.68 6.33
C ARG A 125 -2.52 3.20 6.18
N GLY A 126 -3.62 3.93 5.95
CA GLY A 126 -3.59 5.40 5.90
C GLY A 126 -3.04 6.02 7.19
N LEU A 127 -3.54 5.57 8.35
CA LEU A 127 -3.04 5.99 9.66
C LEU A 127 -1.55 5.69 9.84
N GLN A 128 -1.11 4.51 9.41
CA GLN A 128 0.31 4.14 9.43
C GLN A 128 1.15 5.10 8.57
N ILE A 129 0.73 5.37 7.33
CA ILE A 129 1.41 6.30 6.42
C ILE A 129 1.51 7.70 7.04
N SER A 130 0.42 8.20 7.65
CA SER A 130 0.39 9.51 8.31
C SER A 130 1.39 9.59 9.45
N ARG A 131 1.41 8.57 10.31
CA ARG A 131 2.35 8.47 11.43
C ARG A 131 3.79 8.45 10.98
N GLU A 132 4.07 7.54 10.06
CA GLU A 132 5.42 7.18 9.65
C GLU A 132 6.11 8.27 8.83
N ASN A 133 5.33 9.06 8.09
CA ASN A 133 5.85 10.14 7.26
C ASN A 133 5.54 11.52 7.82
N ARG A 134 4.88 11.62 8.99
CA ARG A 134 4.48 12.89 9.59
C ARG A 134 3.74 13.79 8.60
N ILE A 135 2.58 13.33 8.12
CA ILE A 135 1.68 14.15 7.27
C ILE A 135 0.31 14.30 7.95
N PRO A 136 -0.35 15.48 7.88
CA PRO A 136 -1.68 15.66 8.44
C PRO A 136 -2.68 14.62 7.91
N TYR A 137 -3.57 14.18 8.79
CA TYR A 137 -4.56 13.15 8.53
C TYR A 137 -5.93 13.80 8.34
N VAL A 138 -6.48 13.72 7.13
CA VAL A 138 -7.77 14.29 6.75
C VAL A 138 -8.75 13.16 6.46
N GLN A 139 -9.90 13.16 7.14
CA GLN A 139 -10.94 12.15 6.94
C GLN A 139 -12.29 12.76 6.52
N PHE A 140 -12.83 12.23 5.43
CA PHE A 140 -14.15 12.59 4.92
C PHE A 140 -15.16 11.52 5.34
N VAL A 141 -15.92 11.86 6.39
CA VAL A 141 -16.75 10.90 7.14
C VAL A 141 -18.19 10.90 6.60
N GLU A 142 -18.61 9.76 6.04
CA GLU A 142 -20.01 9.49 5.71
C GLU A 142 -20.24 7.97 5.65
N SER A 143 -20.59 7.38 6.80
CA SER A 143 -20.72 5.94 6.95
C SER A 143 -22.00 5.55 7.69
N ALA A 144 -22.67 4.53 7.18
CA ALA A 144 -23.77 3.85 7.87
C ALA A 144 -23.32 2.96 9.05
N GLY A 145 -22.01 2.88 9.33
CA GLY A 145 -21.43 2.00 10.37
C GLY A 145 -20.84 0.72 9.79
N ALA A 146 -20.78 -0.35 10.59
CA ALA A 146 -20.25 -1.64 10.15
C ALA A 146 -21.21 -2.34 9.17
N ASP A 147 -20.68 -3.06 8.19
CA ASP A 147 -21.49 -3.93 7.32
C ASP A 147 -21.95 -5.17 8.10
N LEU A 148 -23.14 -5.08 8.71
CA LEU A 148 -23.75 -6.16 9.48
C LEU A 148 -24.51 -7.19 8.62
N ARG A 149 -24.46 -7.07 7.29
CA ARG A 149 -25.07 -8.05 6.38
C ARG A 149 -24.20 -9.31 6.32
N GLY A 150 -24.15 -10.03 7.43
CA GLY A 150 -23.69 -11.42 7.47
C GLY A 150 -24.74 -12.33 6.83
N ASN A 151 -24.35 -13.57 6.54
CA ASN A 151 -25.33 -14.61 6.26
C ASN A 151 -25.92 -15.05 7.63
N PRO A 152 -27.22 -14.85 7.92
CA PRO A 152 -27.81 -15.20 9.20
C PRO A 152 -27.78 -16.70 9.50
N ASN A 153 -27.51 -17.53 8.48
CA ASN A 153 -27.32 -18.98 8.60
C ASN A 153 -25.84 -19.39 8.48
N GLN A 154 -24.90 -18.44 8.57
CA GLN A 154 -23.49 -18.76 8.54
C GLN A 154 -23.12 -19.46 9.83
N ASP A 155 -22.54 -20.66 9.70
CA ASP A 155 -21.92 -21.36 10.82
C ASP A 155 -20.96 -20.39 11.55
N PRO A 156 -21.14 -20.14 12.86
CA PRO A 156 -20.27 -19.26 13.63
C PRO A 156 -18.80 -19.67 13.54
N GLU A 157 -18.47 -20.96 13.43
CA GLU A 157 -17.09 -21.39 13.20
C GLU A 157 -16.60 -21.01 11.80
N ALA A 158 -17.44 -21.15 10.77
CA ALA A 158 -17.11 -20.70 9.42
C ALA A 158 -16.96 -19.17 9.34
N ALA A 159 -17.74 -18.41 10.13
CA ALA A 159 -17.59 -16.97 10.27
C ALA A 159 -16.26 -16.59 10.95
N ILE A 160 -15.87 -17.30 12.03
CA ILE A 160 -14.56 -17.10 12.68
C ILE A 160 -13.40 -17.43 11.74
N ARG A 161 -13.50 -18.53 10.97
CA ARG A 161 -12.46 -18.93 10.01
C ARG A 161 -12.36 -17.99 8.80
N ALA A 162 -13.46 -17.32 8.45
CA ALA A 162 -13.52 -16.37 7.33
C ALA A 162 -13.25 -14.91 7.75
N ALA A 163 -13.48 -14.55 9.01
CA ALA A 163 -13.26 -13.21 9.54
C ALA A 163 -11.78 -13.00 9.86
N GLY A 164 -11.25 -11.84 9.45
CA GLY A 164 -9.86 -11.47 9.71
C GLY A 164 -9.55 -10.99 11.13
N GLY A 165 -10.54 -10.97 12.04
CA GLY A 165 -10.40 -10.46 13.42
C GLY A 165 -11.71 -10.50 14.23
N HIS A 166 -11.63 -10.19 15.52
CA HIS A 166 -12.77 -10.14 16.45
C HIS A 166 -13.21 -8.70 16.73
N PHE A 167 -14.46 -8.44 17.11
CA PHE A 167 -14.94 -7.08 17.44
C PHE A 167 -14.08 -6.37 18.49
N ALA A 168 -13.47 -7.11 19.42
CA ALA A 168 -12.55 -6.60 20.44
C ALA A 168 -11.34 -5.84 19.86
N GLU A 169 -10.97 -6.08 18.60
CA GLU A 169 -9.85 -5.43 17.91
C GLU A 169 -10.27 -4.15 17.16
N SER A 170 -11.58 -3.93 16.97
CA SER A 170 -12.12 -2.84 16.12
C SER A 170 -11.81 -1.44 16.64
N GLY A 171 -11.50 -1.30 17.94
CA GLY A 171 -11.15 -0.02 18.56
C GLY A 171 -9.75 0.50 18.21
N ARG A 172 -8.91 -0.29 17.51
CA ARG A 172 -7.52 0.09 17.23
C ARG A 172 -7.42 1.42 16.46
N LEU A 173 -8.31 1.70 15.53
CA LEU A 173 -8.26 2.93 14.71
C LEU A 173 -8.34 4.20 15.58
N PHE A 174 -9.15 4.16 16.63
CA PHE A 174 -9.34 5.26 17.57
C PHE A 174 -8.04 5.56 18.31
N TYR A 175 -7.39 4.51 18.83
CA TYR A 175 -6.08 4.64 19.46
C TYR A 175 -5.06 5.29 18.53
N GLU A 176 -5.05 4.91 17.25
CA GLU A 176 -4.08 5.48 16.31
C GLU A 176 -4.34 6.97 16.02
N ILE A 177 -5.60 7.40 15.88
CA ILE A 177 -5.96 8.82 15.70
C ILE A 177 -5.46 9.63 16.91
N THR A 178 -5.68 9.15 18.13
CA THR A 178 -5.15 9.82 19.34
C THR A 178 -3.63 9.87 19.36
N GLU A 179 -2.94 8.79 18.96
CA GLU A 179 -1.47 8.81 18.90
C GLU A 179 -0.96 9.81 17.86
N LEU A 180 -1.64 9.99 16.71
CA LEU A 180 -1.28 11.04 15.74
C LEU A 180 -1.38 12.44 16.37
N SER A 181 -2.51 12.75 17.01
CA SER A 181 -2.73 14.03 17.70
C SER A 181 -1.66 14.27 18.78
N LYS A 182 -1.37 13.27 19.61
CA LYS A 182 -0.29 13.31 20.63
C LYS A 182 1.10 13.56 20.03
N MET A 183 1.37 13.03 18.84
CA MET A 183 2.60 13.29 18.08
C MET A 183 2.61 14.66 17.39
N ARG A 184 1.55 15.47 17.56
CA ARG A 184 1.32 16.75 16.88
C ARG A 184 1.22 16.60 15.36
N ILE A 185 0.66 15.49 14.91
CA ILE A 185 0.23 15.29 13.52
C ILE A 185 -1.26 15.63 13.50
N PRO A 186 -1.66 16.77 12.89
CA PRO A 186 -3.05 17.24 12.93
C PRO A 186 -4.01 16.21 12.31
N THR A 187 -5.13 16.02 12.98
CA THR A 187 -6.24 15.16 12.56
C THR A 187 -7.48 16.00 12.28
N ILE A 188 -7.97 15.99 11.04
CA ILE A 188 -9.07 16.82 10.58
C ILE A 188 -10.20 15.92 10.10
N SER A 189 -11.42 16.16 10.56
CA SER A 189 -12.61 15.43 10.13
C SER A 189 -13.62 16.38 9.49
N VAL A 190 -14.05 16.04 8.28
CA VAL A 190 -15.17 16.69 7.59
C VAL A 190 -16.32 15.69 7.52
N VAL A 191 -17.42 15.98 8.22
CA VAL A 191 -18.53 15.05 8.38
C VAL A 191 -19.59 15.32 7.30
N PHE A 192 -19.53 14.62 6.18
CA PHE A 192 -20.48 14.80 5.06
C PHE A 192 -21.86 14.16 5.29
N GLY A 193 -22.00 13.33 6.32
CA GLY A 193 -23.28 12.71 6.62
C GLY A 193 -23.30 11.97 7.94
N SER A 194 -23.85 10.76 7.92
CA SER A 194 -23.94 9.93 9.12
C SER A 194 -22.56 9.48 9.59
N SER A 195 -22.35 9.50 10.91
CA SER A 195 -21.28 8.86 11.63
C SER A 195 -21.84 8.27 12.92
N THR A 196 -22.17 6.98 12.89
CA THR A 196 -22.95 6.33 13.96
C THR A 196 -22.15 5.30 14.75
N ALA A 197 -22.53 5.09 16.01
CA ALA A 197 -21.95 4.10 16.92
C ALA A 197 -20.43 4.25 17.04
N GLY A 198 -19.64 3.20 16.78
CA GLY A 198 -18.18 3.30 16.79
C GLY A 198 -17.66 4.36 15.81
N GLY A 199 -18.33 4.56 14.66
CA GLY A 199 -17.94 5.57 13.68
C GLY A 199 -17.96 6.99 14.24
N ALA A 200 -18.82 7.29 15.22
CA ALA A 200 -18.92 8.61 15.85
C ALA A 200 -17.60 9.07 16.51
N TYR A 201 -16.73 8.14 16.88
CA TYR A 201 -15.41 8.46 17.42
C TYR A 201 -14.37 8.84 16.35
N GLN A 202 -14.66 8.69 15.06
CA GLN A 202 -13.81 9.29 14.01
C GLN A 202 -13.74 10.82 14.17
N PRO A 203 -14.86 11.57 14.08
CA PRO A 203 -14.84 13.00 14.40
C PRO A 203 -14.54 13.24 15.88
N GLY A 204 -15.09 12.43 16.80
CA GLY A 204 -14.88 12.64 18.24
C GLY A 204 -13.45 12.52 18.76
N MET A 205 -12.50 12.09 17.93
CA MET A 205 -11.09 12.00 18.27
C MET A 205 -10.19 12.82 17.34
N SER A 206 -10.78 13.59 16.42
CA SER A 206 -10.04 14.51 15.56
C SER A 206 -9.77 15.83 16.28
N ASP A 207 -8.67 16.50 15.93
CA ASP A 207 -8.30 17.81 16.46
C ASP A 207 -9.20 18.94 15.93
N TYR A 208 -9.68 18.81 14.69
CA TYR A 208 -10.57 19.77 14.05
C TYR A 208 -11.75 19.07 13.38
N ASN A 209 -12.97 19.52 13.67
CA ASN A 209 -14.22 18.94 13.22
C ASN A 209 -15.08 19.94 12.46
N ILE A 210 -15.34 19.65 11.19
CA ILE A 210 -16.19 20.46 10.32
C ILE A 210 -17.51 19.71 10.07
N PHE A 211 -18.60 20.33 10.47
CA PHE A 211 -19.96 19.81 10.34
C PHE A 211 -20.77 20.65 9.34
N ILE A 212 -21.55 20.01 8.49
CA ILE A 212 -22.42 20.59 7.48
C ILE A 212 -23.87 20.61 7.98
N LYS A 213 -24.45 21.80 7.98
CA LYS A 213 -25.83 22.06 8.41
C LYS A 213 -26.83 21.15 7.71
N LYS A 214 -27.72 20.51 8.49
CA LYS A 214 -28.78 19.59 8.01
C LYS A 214 -28.28 18.37 7.22
N GLN A 215 -26.99 18.06 7.29
CA GLN A 215 -26.39 16.90 6.62
C GLN A 215 -25.59 16.02 7.58
N SER A 216 -24.69 16.61 8.37
CA SER A 216 -23.87 15.86 9.33
C SER A 216 -24.72 15.35 10.48
N LYS A 217 -24.54 14.07 10.80
CA LYS A 217 -25.29 13.38 11.85
C LYS A 217 -24.33 12.49 12.63
N VAL A 218 -24.05 12.82 13.89
CA VAL A 218 -23.12 12.06 14.73
C VAL A 218 -23.83 11.62 15.99
N PHE A 219 -23.82 10.31 16.28
CA PHE A 219 -24.43 9.77 17.49
C PHE A 219 -23.92 8.37 17.81
N LEU A 220 -23.85 8.01 19.09
CA LEU A 220 -23.51 6.65 19.51
C LEU A 220 -24.65 5.64 19.23
N GLY A 221 -25.89 6.13 19.22
CA GLY A 221 -27.05 5.38 18.81
C GLY A 221 -28.01 6.29 18.07
N GLY A 222 -28.40 5.92 16.85
CA GLY A 222 -29.39 6.70 16.11
C GLY A 222 -30.78 6.61 16.72
N PRO A 223 -31.75 7.39 16.21
CA PRO A 223 -33.10 7.43 16.76
C PRO A 223 -33.76 6.06 17.01
N PRO A 224 -33.63 5.05 16.11
CA PRO A 224 -34.20 3.73 16.39
C PRO A 224 -33.60 3.07 17.63
N LEU A 225 -32.30 3.23 17.89
CA LEU A 225 -31.64 2.65 19.06
C LEU A 225 -32.03 3.40 20.34
N VAL A 226 -32.10 4.73 20.29
CA VAL A 226 -32.57 5.57 21.41
C VAL A 226 -33.99 5.18 21.80
N LYS A 227 -34.90 5.07 20.81
CA LYS A 227 -36.28 4.65 21.02
C LYS A 227 -36.37 3.28 21.67
N MET A 228 -35.61 2.31 21.16
CA MET A 228 -35.58 0.95 21.69
C MET A 228 -35.00 0.86 23.11
N ALA A 229 -33.95 1.63 23.41
CA ALA A 229 -33.25 1.55 24.69
C ALA A 229 -33.94 2.35 25.81
N THR A 230 -34.59 3.47 25.47
CA THR A 230 -35.08 4.46 26.46
C THR A 230 -36.57 4.79 26.34
N GLY A 231 -37.19 4.49 25.19
CA GLY A 231 -38.56 4.89 24.88
C GLY A 231 -38.70 6.31 24.33
N GLU A 232 -37.63 7.12 24.33
CA GLU A 232 -37.60 8.49 23.80
C GLU A 232 -37.80 8.53 22.27
N ASP A 233 -38.67 9.43 21.81
CA ASP A 233 -38.80 9.79 20.40
C ASP A 233 -37.93 11.01 20.10
N ALA A 234 -36.76 10.79 19.50
CA ALA A 234 -35.87 11.83 19.03
C ALA A 234 -35.79 11.82 17.50
N ASP A 235 -35.56 12.98 16.88
CA ASP A 235 -35.23 13.08 15.45
C ASP A 235 -33.69 13.16 15.26
N GLU A 236 -33.22 12.90 14.04
CA GLU A 236 -31.78 12.84 13.77
C GLU A 236 -31.05 14.18 13.98
N GLU A 237 -31.70 15.32 13.69
CA GLU A 237 -31.06 16.64 13.81
C GLU A 237 -31.00 17.10 15.26
N SER A 238 -32.07 16.90 16.05
CA SER A 238 -32.05 17.22 17.49
C SER A 238 -31.15 16.29 18.28
N LEU A 239 -31.03 15.01 17.88
CA LEU A 239 -30.21 14.02 18.57
C LEU A 239 -28.70 14.16 18.29
N GLY A 240 -28.33 14.50 17.05
CA GLY A 240 -26.94 14.43 16.58
C GLY A 240 -26.60 15.32 15.40
N GLY A 241 -27.42 16.32 15.10
CA GLY A 241 -27.22 17.21 13.96
C GLY A 241 -26.04 18.18 14.13
N ALA A 242 -25.65 18.81 13.02
CA ALA A 242 -24.56 19.78 12.98
C ALA A 242 -24.75 20.97 13.92
N GLU A 243 -25.93 21.57 13.95
CA GLU A 243 -26.22 22.73 14.82
C GLU A 243 -26.17 22.34 16.30
N MET A 244 -26.69 21.16 16.66
CA MET A 244 -26.60 20.65 18.04
C MET A 244 -25.14 20.47 18.45
N HIS A 245 -24.31 19.83 17.63
CA HIS A 245 -22.92 19.58 17.96
C HIS A 245 -22.03 20.82 17.99
N THR A 246 -22.35 21.86 17.22
CA THR A 246 -21.59 23.11 17.15
C THR A 246 -22.05 24.16 18.16
N GLN A 247 -23.27 24.06 18.69
CA GLN A 247 -23.83 25.05 19.63
C GLN A 247 -24.07 24.52 21.05
N ILE A 248 -24.32 23.22 21.21
CA ILE A 248 -24.73 22.62 22.49
C ILE A 248 -23.63 21.69 23.02
N SER A 249 -23.29 20.63 22.27
CA SER A 249 -22.37 19.61 22.80
C SER A 249 -20.90 20.01 22.70
N GLY A 250 -20.54 20.88 21.74
CA GLY A 250 -19.15 21.26 21.45
C GLY A 250 -18.33 20.15 20.78
N LEU A 251 -18.98 19.21 20.08
CA LEU A 251 -18.27 18.18 19.30
C LEU A 251 -17.80 18.71 17.94
N GLY A 252 -18.57 19.61 17.33
CA GLY A 252 -18.22 20.26 16.07
C GLY A 252 -17.58 21.63 16.33
N ASP A 253 -16.47 21.91 15.65
CA ASP A 253 -15.73 23.17 15.80
C ASP A 253 -16.18 24.22 14.76
N TYR A 254 -16.57 23.75 13.58
CA TYR A 254 -17.00 24.59 12.45
C TYR A 254 -18.36 24.12 11.93
N LEU A 255 -19.24 25.08 11.64
CA LEU A 255 -20.54 24.85 11.01
C LEU A 255 -20.51 25.41 9.57
N ALA A 256 -20.44 24.51 8.60
CA ALA A 256 -20.51 24.81 7.18
C ALA A 256 -21.97 24.83 6.67
N GLU A 257 -22.25 25.66 5.68
CA GLU A 257 -23.58 25.77 5.08
C GLU A 257 -23.88 24.61 4.11
N ASP A 258 -22.86 24.15 3.37
CA ASP A 258 -22.96 23.03 2.42
C ASP A 258 -21.60 22.29 2.27
N GLU A 259 -21.55 21.29 1.38
CA GLU A 259 -20.34 20.50 1.14
C GLU A 259 -19.18 21.33 0.56
N HIS A 260 -19.45 22.35 -0.27
CA HIS A 260 -18.39 23.18 -0.85
C HIS A 260 -17.80 24.10 0.22
N ASP A 261 -18.64 24.66 1.08
CA ASP A 261 -18.23 25.48 2.21
C ASP A 261 -17.41 24.68 3.23
N ALA A 262 -17.81 23.43 3.50
CA ALA A 262 -17.03 22.53 4.37
C ALA A 262 -15.65 22.21 3.80
N ILE A 263 -15.55 22.01 2.48
CA ILE A 263 -14.26 21.78 1.81
C ILE A 263 -13.40 23.04 1.85
N ARG A 264 -13.98 24.24 1.64
CA ARG A 264 -13.30 25.53 1.83
C ARG A 264 -12.75 25.65 3.26
N MET A 265 -13.57 25.37 4.27
CA MET A 265 -13.14 25.39 5.68
C MET A 265 -12.02 24.36 5.95
N CYS A 266 -12.08 23.18 5.35
CA CYS A 266 -11.02 22.17 5.47
C CYS A 266 -9.69 22.72 4.94
N ARG A 267 -9.70 23.35 3.76
CA ARG A 267 -8.51 24.02 3.19
C ARG A 267 -7.99 25.15 4.08
N GLU A 268 -8.88 25.93 4.69
CA GLU A 268 -8.53 26.99 5.64
C GLU A 268 -7.86 26.42 6.90
N VAL A 269 -8.41 25.34 7.47
CA VAL A 269 -7.81 24.63 8.60
C VAL A 269 -6.41 24.16 8.26
N ILE A 270 -6.19 23.56 7.07
CA ILE A 270 -4.85 23.14 6.68
C ILE A 270 -3.89 24.34 6.52
N SER A 271 -4.37 25.46 5.96
CA SER A 271 -3.53 26.63 5.66
C SER A 271 -2.90 27.30 6.89
N HIS A 272 -3.51 27.17 8.08
CA HIS A 272 -3.03 27.81 9.31
C HIS A 272 -2.38 26.83 10.31
N LEU A 273 -2.09 25.58 9.90
CA LEU A 273 -1.44 24.58 10.76
C LEU A 273 0.01 24.93 11.15
N ASN A 274 0.60 25.96 10.50
CA ASN A 274 2.02 26.28 10.61
C ASN A 274 2.90 25.05 10.30
N TRP A 275 2.56 24.34 9.23
CA TRP A 275 3.20 23.07 8.85
C TRP A 275 4.37 23.30 7.91
N TYR A 276 5.48 22.61 8.17
CA TYR A 276 6.66 22.58 7.31
C TYR A 276 7.33 21.22 7.36
N LYS A 277 8.00 20.86 6.26
CA LYS A 277 8.80 19.64 6.13
C LYS A 277 10.09 19.76 6.95
N ARG A 278 10.51 18.67 7.59
CA ARG A 278 11.73 18.62 8.42
C ARG A 278 12.92 17.98 7.74
N GLY A 279 12.70 17.13 6.72
CA GLY A 279 13.77 16.47 6.00
C GLY A 279 14.60 17.45 5.15
N PRO A 280 15.80 17.04 4.75
CA PRO A 280 16.73 17.89 3.98
C PRO A 280 16.23 18.25 2.56
N GLY A 281 15.18 17.57 2.06
CA GLY A 281 14.65 17.76 0.72
C GLY A 281 15.61 17.27 -0.39
N PRO A 282 15.32 17.62 -1.66
CA PRO A 282 16.20 17.29 -2.77
C PRO A 282 17.50 18.11 -2.71
N THR A 283 18.64 17.46 -2.92
CA THR A 283 19.98 18.08 -2.82
C THR A 283 20.85 17.88 -4.07
N LYS A 284 20.33 17.17 -5.07
CA LYS A 284 20.98 16.88 -6.35
C LYS A 284 20.18 17.49 -7.51
N PRO A 285 20.79 17.65 -8.70
CA PRO A 285 20.04 18.04 -9.90
C PRO A 285 19.00 16.99 -10.29
N ALA A 286 17.74 17.41 -10.45
CA ALA A 286 16.61 16.61 -10.87
C ALA A 286 16.57 16.44 -12.41
N ASP A 287 17.68 16.00 -13.01
CA ASP A 287 17.73 15.78 -14.46
C ASP A 287 16.83 14.60 -14.84
N GLU A 288 16.08 14.71 -15.93
CA GLU A 288 15.35 13.54 -16.45
C GLU A 288 16.29 12.39 -16.83
N PRO A 289 15.84 11.12 -16.74
CA PRO A 289 16.59 9.99 -17.23
C PRO A 289 16.95 10.15 -18.72
N ILE A 290 18.12 9.67 -19.12
CA ILE A 290 18.55 9.67 -20.52
C ILE A 290 17.80 8.58 -21.32
N CYS A 291 17.46 7.47 -20.65
CA CYS A 291 16.69 6.38 -21.24
C CYS A 291 15.18 6.66 -21.09
N ASP A 292 14.41 6.40 -22.14
CA ASP A 292 12.98 6.69 -22.18
C ASP A 292 12.19 5.79 -21.20
N PRO A 293 11.40 6.35 -20.27
CA PRO A 293 10.54 5.58 -19.36
C PRO A 293 9.55 4.65 -20.08
N GLU A 294 9.11 4.96 -21.30
CA GLU A 294 8.23 4.07 -22.11
C GLU A 294 8.86 2.69 -22.34
N GLU A 295 10.19 2.63 -22.34
CA GLU A 295 10.92 1.39 -22.55
C GLU A 295 10.78 0.40 -21.38
N LEU A 296 10.31 0.84 -20.21
CA LEU A 296 10.03 -0.03 -19.07
C LEU A 296 9.00 -1.12 -19.39
N LEU A 297 8.08 -0.85 -20.33
CA LEU A 297 7.02 -1.77 -20.70
C LEU A 297 7.54 -3.08 -21.30
N GLY A 298 8.70 -3.08 -21.97
CA GLY A 298 9.25 -4.26 -22.65
C GLY A 298 10.41 -4.95 -21.91
N ILE A 299 10.80 -4.50 -20.72
CA ILE A 299 11.95 -5.07 -19.99
C ILE A 299 11.59 -6.39 -19.32
N VAL A 300 10.43 -6.48 -18.67
CA VAL A 300 10.06 -7.62 -17.82
C VAL A 300 9.16 -8.58 -18.58
N SER A 301 9.62 -9.81 -18.73
CA SER A 301 8.83 -10.89 -19.32
C SER A 301 7.71 -11.34 -18.39
N LYS A 302 6.58 -11.75 -18.97
CA LYS A 302 5.51 -12.44 -18.25
C LYS A 302 5.99 -13.79 -17.69
N ASP A 303 6.94 -14.46 -18.35
CA ASP A 303 7.64 -15.60 -17.78
C ASP A 303 8.80 -15.09 -16.90
N LEU A 304 8.53 -14.89 -15.62
CA LEU A 304 9.49 -14.38 -14.62
C LEU A 304 10.73 -15.28 -14.38
N ARG A 305 10.88 -16.38 -15.14
CA ARG A 305 12.12 -17.18 -15.19
C ARG A 305 13.13 -16.61 -16.17
N GLU A 306 12.69 -15.81 -17.14
CA GLU A 306 13.57 -15.14 -18.09
C GLU A 306 14.33 -14.01 -17.36
N PRO A 307 15.67 -14.04 -17.37
CA PRO A 307 16.46 -13.04 -16.67
C PRO A 307 16.50 -11.72 -17.44
N PHE A 308 16.59 -10.60 -16.70
CA PHE A 308 16.92 -9.29 -17.24
C PHE A 308 17.92 -8.60 -16.30
N ASP A 309 18.62 -7.56 -16.78
CA ASP A 309 19.49 -6.74 -15.94
C ASP A 309 18.69 -5.61 -15.30
N MET A 310 18.58 -5.60 -13.97
CA MET A 310 17.90 -4.57 -13.19
C MET A 310 18.46 -3.17 -13.43
N ARG A 311 19.71 -3.06 -13.91
CA ARG A 311 20.28 -1.77 -14.33
C ARG A 311 19.47 -1.12 -15.46
N GLU A 312 18.78 -1.90 -16.30
CA GLU A 312 17.90 -1.35 -17.34
C GLU A 312 16.67 -0.65 -16.72
N VAL A 313 16.13 -1.16 -15.61
CA VAL A 313 15.07 -0.47 -14.86
C VAL A 313 15.63 0.78 -14.19
N ILE A 314 16.78 0.66 -13.50
CA ILE A 314 17.43 1.79 -12.80
C ILE A 314 17.71 2.95 -13.77
N ALA A 315 18.23 2.66 -14.97
CA ALA A 315 18.57 3.67 -15.97
C ALA A 315 17.39 4.54 -16.40
N ARG A 316 16.15 4.07 -16.27
CA ARG A 316 14.92 4.75 -16.70
C ARG A 316 14.19 5.45 -15.56
N ILE A 317 14.66 5.30 -14.32
CA ILE A 317 14.03 5.92 -13.15
C ILE A 317 14.93 6.92 -12.43
N VAL A 318 16.25 6.83 -12.55
CA VAL A 318 17.21 7.71 -11.86
C VAL A 318 17.64 8.92 -12.68
N ASP A 319 17.99 10.00 -11.99
CA ASP A 319 18.31 11.28 -12.61
C ASP A 319 19.51 11.19 -13.55
N GLY A 320 19.31 11.62 -14.80
CA GLY A 320 20.32 11.54 -15.86
C GLY A 320 20.84 10.12 -16.12
N SER A 321 20.09 9.08 -15.75
CA SER A 321 20.51 7.67 -15.81
C SER A 321 21.85 7.41 -15.09
N ARG A 322 22.16 8.21 -14.06
CA ARG A 322 23.42 8.14 -13.31
C ARG A 322 23.32 7.17 -12.15
N PHE A 323 24.28 6.24 -12.06
CA PHE A 323 24.34 5.25 -11.00
C PHE A 323 25.79 4.96 -10.61
N GLU A 324 26.06 4.97 -9.31
CA GLU A 324 27.34 4.54 -8.75
C GLU A 324 27.22 3.11 -8.20
N ASP A 325 27.72 2.15 -8.98
CA ASP A 325 27.62 0.73 -8.64
C ASP A 325 28.56 0.37 -7.46
N PHE A 326 27.97 -0.11 -6.37
CA PHE A 326 28.68 -0.57 -5.19
C PHE A 326 28.98 -2.07 -5.30
N LYS A 327 30.26 -2.44 -5.16
CA LYS A 327 30.72 -3.83 -5.31
C LYS A 327 30.18 -4.51 -6.59
N PRO A 328 30.41 -3.94 -7.80
CA PRO A 328 29.87 -4.49 -9.04
C PRO A 328 30.35 -5.93 -9.34
N LEU A 329 31.53 -6.30 -8.82
CA LEU A 329 32.18 -7.60 -9.07
C LEU A 329 31.99 -8.64 -7.94
N TYR A 330 31.27 -8.31 -6.86
CA TYR A 330 31.03 -9.21 -5.73
C TYR A 330 29.53 -9.34 -5.47
N GLY A 331 29.01 -10.57 -5.32
CA GLY A 331 27.57 -10.83 -5.21
C GLY A 331 26.75 -10.22 -6.36
N PRO A 332 27.07 -10.48 -7.64
CA PRO A 332 26.48 -9.79 -8.78
C PRO A 332 24.98 -10.07 -8.99
N THR A 333 24.41 -11.06 -8.29
CA THR A 333 22.97 -11.33 -8.29
C THR A 333 22.16 -10.27 -7.54
N LEU A 334 22.82 -9.36 -6.83
CA LEU A 334 22.23 -8.17 -6.23
C LEU A 334 23.02 -6.93 -6.63
N VAL A 335 22.36 -6.05 -7.38
CA VAL A 335 22.88 -4.72 -7.73
C VAL A 335 22.66 -3.82 -6.52
N CYS A 336 23.72 -3.13 -6.08
CA CYS A 336 23.63 -2.10 -5.04
C CYS A 336 24.31 -0.84 -5.56
N GLY A 337 23.83 0.34 -5.20
CA GLY A 337 24.51 1.57 -5.58
C GLY A 337 23.72 2.83 -5.30
N TRP A 338 24.38 3.98 -5.46
CA TRP A 338 23.78 5.29 -5.18
C TRP A 338 23.31 5.96 -6.46
N ALA A 339 22.21 6.72 -6.33
CA ALA A 339 21.65 7.56 -7.38
C ALA A 339 20.89 8.75 -6.77
N SER A 340 20.15 9.48 -7.61
CA SER A 340 19.08 10.36 -7.17
C SER A 340 17.84 10.18 -8.03
N ILE A 341 16.67 10.49 -7.47
CA ILE A 341 15.39 10.59 -8.18
C ILE A 341 14.78 11.92 -7.80
N ASP A 342 14.49 12.76 -8.80
CA ASP A 342 13.96 14.11 -8.62
C ASP A 342 14.80 14.95 -7.63
N GLY A 343 16.12 14.76 -7.70
CA GLY A 343 17.09 15.43 -6.82
C GLY A 343 17.23 14.83 -5.41
N TYR A 344 16.39 13.89 -5.01
CA TYR A 344 16.52 13.18 -3.73
C TYR A 344 17.61 12.09 -3.82
N PRO A 345 18.66 12.11 -2.97
CA PRO A 345 19.66 11.06 -2.95
C PRO A 345 19.07 9.74 -2.43
N ILE A 346 19.38 8.62 -3.08
CA ILE A 346 18.89 7.29 -2.69
C ILE A 346 19.98 6.22 -2.82
N GLY A 347 19.89 5.19 -1.99
CA GLY A 347 20.59 3.92 -2.16
C GLY A 347 19.65 2.88 -2.75
N ILE A 348 20.05 2.20 -3.81
CA ILE A 348 19.21 1.22 -4.53
C ILE A 348 19.76 -0.19 -4.29
N LEU A 349 18.87 -1.15 -4.00
CA LEU A 349 19.14 -2.58 -4.04
C LEU A 349 18.19 -3.26 -5.03
N GLY A 350 18.72 -3.97 -6.02
CA GLY A 350 17.92 -4.58 -7.09
C GLY A 350 18.39 -5.98 -7.46
N ASN A 351 17.46 -6.92 -7.64
CA ASN A 351 17.81 -8.32 -7.91
C ASN A 351 18.06 -8.61 -9.40
N ASN A 352 19.19 -9.26 -9.69
CA ASN A 352 19.52 -9.87 -10.99
C ASN A 352 19.48 -11.41 -10.94
N GLY A 353 19.08 -11.99 -9.81
CA GLY A 353 18.99 -13.43 -9.61
C GLY A 353 18.72 -13.80 -8.16
N ALA A 354 18.89 -15.08 -7.82
CA ALA A 354 18.75 -15.58 -6.47
C ALA A 354 19.78 -14.94 -5.51
N LEU A 355 19.41 -14.81 -4.24
CA LEU A 355 20.32 -14.35 -3.20
C LEU A 355 21.35 -15.43 -2.85
N LEU A 356 22.62 -15.02 -2.83
CA LEU A 356 23.77 -15.81 -2.41
C LEU A 356 24.31 -15.25 -1.08
N SER A 357 25.24 -15.97 -0.44
CA SER A 357 25.95 -15.48 0.76
C SER A 357 26.62 -14.13 0.49
N GLU A 358 27.34 -14.02 -0.63
CA GLU A 358 28.08 -12.83 -1.05
C GLU A 358 27.12 -11.66 -1.30
N SER A 359 26.00 -11.92 -1.97
CA SER A 359 24.96 -10.91 -2.23
C SER A 359 24.33 -10.41 -0.93
N SER A 360 24.14 -11.29 0.05
CA SER A 360 23.58 -10.95 1.36
C SER A 360 24.55 -10.11 2.20
N GLU A 361 25.85 -10.42 2.17
CA GLU A 361 26.87 -9.61 2.83
C GLU A 361 27.08 -8.26 2.16
N LYS A 362 27.01 -8.22 0.81
CA LYS A 362 27.01 -6.97 0.04
C LYS A 362 25.82 -6.09 0.46
N ALA A 363 24.61 -6.65 0.48
CA ALA A 363 23.39 -5.94 0.87
C ALA A 363 23.51 -5.38 2.29
N SER A 364 23.93 -6.24 3.21
CA SER A 364 24.15 -5.92 4.62
C SER A 364 25.03 -4.68 4.82
N GLN A 365 26.20 -4.66 4.17
CA GLN A 365 27.12 -3.53 4.26
C GLN A 365 26.53 -2.28 3.60
N PHE A 366 25.88 -2.43 2.44
CA PHE A 366 25.32 -1.30 1.70
C PHE A 366 24.20 -0.59 2.47
N ILE A 367 23.32 -1.36 3.13
CA ILE A 367 22.26 -0.83 3.99
C ILE A 367 22.86 -0.05 5.16
N GLN A 368 23.92 -0.57 5.80
CA GLN A 368 24.62 0.14 6.88
C GLN A 368 25.23 1.45 6.39
N LEU A 369 25.86 1.46 5.22
CA LEU A 369 26.44 2.67 4.64
C LEU A 369 25.37 3.73 4.39
N CYS A 370 24.21 3.35 3.84
CA CYS A 370 23.12 4.30 3.61
C CYS A 370 22.55 4.85 4.93
N ASN A 371 22.41 4.02 5.96
CA ASN A 371 22.00 4.47 7.29
C ASN A 371 23.04 5.39 7.93
N GLN A 372 24.34 5.17 7.72
CA GLN A 372 25.38 6.02 8.30
C GLN A 372 25.35 7.47 7.78
N ILE A 373 24.77 7.69 6.60
CA ILE A 373 24.70 9.00 5.93
C ILE A 373 23.26 9.46 5.68
N ASP A 374 22.29 8.89 6.38
CA ASP A 374 20.88 9.29 6.35
C ASP A 374 20.26 9.27 4.93
N VAL A 375 20.60 8.26 4.13
CA VAL A 375 20.11 8.11 2.75
C VAL A 375 18.96 7.09 2.68
N PRO A 376 17.77 7.46 2.16
CA PRO A 376 16.67 6.53 1.90
C PRO A 376 17.06 5.36 0.98
N LEU A 377 16.39 4.23 1.16
CA LEU A 377 16.65 3.00 0.43
C LEU A 377 15.49 2.65 -0.52
N LEU A 378 15.82 2.32 -1.76
CA LEU A 378 14.90 1.80 -2.78
C LEU A 378 15.20 0.32 -3.04
N PHE A 379 14.22 -0.55 -2.84
CA PHE A 379 14.31 -1.98 -3.10
C PHE A 379 13.53 -2.34 -4.36
N LEU A 380 14.20 -2.92 -5.35
CA LEU A 380 13.60 -3.38 -6.62
C LEU A 380 13.56 -4.90 -6.64
N HIS A 381 12.39 -5.49 -6.38
CA HIS A 381 12.26 -6.95 -6.28
C HIS A 381 12.18 -7.60 -7.66
N ASN A 382 13.11 -8.52 -7.89
CA ASN A 382 12.97 -9.60 -8.87
C ASN A 382 13.66 -10.86 -8.33
N ILE A 383 13.12 -11.37 -7.23
CA ILE A 383 13.75 -12.38 -6.39
C ILE A 383 12.92 -13.66 -6.30
N THR A 384 13.55 -14.77 -6.67
CA THR A 384 12.96 -16.12 -6.58
C THR A 384 13.29 -16.85 -5.28
N GLY A 385 14.14 -16.25 -4.43
CA GLY A 385 14.56 -16.77 -3.13
C GLY A 385 16.09 -16.82 -2.98
N TYR A 386 16.55 -17.53 -1.96
CA TYR A 386 17.95 -17.88 -1.79
C TYR A 386 18.27 -19.12 -2.62
N ILE A 387 19.52 -19.24 -3.07
CA ILE A 387 19.97 -20.50 -3.68
C ILE A 387 19.93 -21.63 -2.63
N VAL A 388 19.68 -22.86 -3.05
CA VAL A 388 19.61 -24.03 -2.16
C VAL A 388 20.63 -25.08 -2.56
N GLY A 389 21.16 -25.80 -1.57
CA GLY A 389 22.11 -26.90 -1.78
C GLY A 389 23.00 -27.10 -0.57
N THR A 390 23.52 -28.33 -0.41
CA THR A 390 24.36 -28.70 0.75
C THR A 390 25.56 -27.77 0.92
N ASP A 391 26.25 -27.44 -0.18
CA ASP A 391 27.44 -26.58 -0.16
C ASP A 391 27.10 -25.15 0.29
N PHE A 392 25.95 -24.62 -0.12
CA PHE A 392 25.50 -23.29 0.28
C PHE A 392 25.10 -23.25 1.76
N GLU A 393 24.42 -24.29 2.25
CA GLU A 393 24.05 -24.41 3.66
C GLU A 393 25.29 -24.55 4.56
N GLN A 394 26.23 -25.43 4.20
CA GLN A 394 27.51 -25.57 4.91
C GLN A 394 28.37 -24.30 4.80
N GLY A 395 28.30 -23.60 3.67
CA GLY A 395 28.89 -22.28 3.45
C GLY A 395 28.22 -21.15 4.24
N GLY A 396 27.17 -21.45 5.01
CA GLY A 396 26.57 -20.50 5.94
C GLY A 396 25.52 -19.57 5.33
N ILE A 397 24.91 -19.91 4.20
CA ILE A 397 23.91 -19.05 3.53
C ILE A 397 22.82 -18.55 4.48
N THR A 398 22.38 -19.39 5.42
CA THR A 398 21.41 -19.01 6.44
C THR A 398 21.93 -17.87 7.35
N LYS A 399 23.19 -17.91 7.81
CA LYS A 399 23.75 -16.83 8.64
C LYS A 399 24.00 -15.57 7.82
N HIS A 400 24.42 -15.68 6.57
CA HIS A 400 24.64 -14.52 5.70
C HIS A 400 23.30 -13.85 5.30
N GLY A 401 22.26 -14.62 5.00
CA GLY A 401 20.91 -14.11 4.81
C GLY A 401 20.34 -13.48 6.10
N SER A 402 20.65 -14.05 7.27
CA SER A 402 20.26 -13.46 8.56
C SER A 402 20.92 -12.09 8.79
N LYS A 403 22.16 -11.88 8.33
CA LYS A 403 22.83 -10.57 8.36
C LYS A 403 22.07 -9.52 7.53
N MET A 404 21.63 -9.90 6.33
CA MET A 404 20.86 -9.02 5.45
C MET A 404 19.51 -8.65 6.08
N ILE A 405 18.78 -9.64 6.60
CA ILE A 405 17.51 -9.41 7.29
C ILE A 405 17.70 -8.53 8.52
N ASN A 406 18.75 -8.77 9.32
CA ASN A 406 19.10 -7.91 10.46
C ASN A 406 19.34 -6.46 10.01
N ALA A 407 20.09 -6.26 8.92
CA ALA A 407 20.33 -4.93 8.37
C ALA A 407 19.03 -4.22 7.96
N VAL A 408 18.14 -4.91 7.24
CA VAL A 408 16.84 -4.37 6.86
C VAL A 408 15.99 -4.03 8.08
N SER A 409 15.89 -4.94 9.06
CA SER A 409 15.04 -4.76 10.24
C SER A 409 15.46 -3.65 11.18
N ASN A 410 16.76 -3.33 11.24
CA ASN A 410 17.27 -2.26 12.11
C ASN A 410 17.42 -0.93 11.38
N SER A 411 17.32 -0.91 10.05
CA SER A 411 17.40 0.31 9.26
C SER A 411 16.23 1.25 9.60
N THR A 412 16.54 2.53 9.82
CA THR A 412 15.53 3.56 10.17
C THR A 412 15.33 4.61 9.08
N VAL A 413 16.24 4.67 8.10
CA VAL A 413 16.01 5.48 6.89
C VAL A 413 14.76 4.97 6.15
N PRO A 414 14.02 5.84 5.44
CA PRO A 414 12.86 5.40 4.68
C PRO A 414 13.20 4.30 3.68
N HIS A 415 12.44 3.21 3.70
CA HIS A 415 12.49 2.21 2.64
C HIS A 415 11.29 2.40 1.70
N ILE A 416 11.54 2.36 0.39
CA ILE A 416 10.52 2.27 -0.65
C ILE A 416 10.77 0.97 -1.41
N THR A 417 9.71 0.20 -1.62
CA THR A 417 9.80 -1.10 -2.31
C THR A 417 8.96 -1.09 -3.58
N ILE A 418 9.56 -1.47 -4.70
CA ILE A 418 8.87 -1.71 -5.96
C ILE A 418 9.05 -3.18 -6.35
N ILE A 419 7.96 -3.91 -6.46
CA ILE A 419 7.96 -5.29 -6.92
C ILE A 419 7.83 -5.29 -8.44
N VAL A 420 8.98 -5.39 -9.11
CA VAL A 420 9.13 -5.31 -10.57
C VAL A 420 8.83 -6.66 -11.23
N GLY A 421 9.24 -7.76 -10.60
CA GLY A 421 9.07 -9.13 -11.12
C GLY A 421 8.66 -10.11 -10.03
N ALA A 422 9.50 -11.11 -9.77
CA ALA A 422 9.23 -12.09 -8.71
C ALA A 422 9.51 -11.53 -7.30
N SER A 423 8.74 -11.95 -6.31
CA SER A 423 9.02 -11.72 -4.90
C SER A 423 8.63 -12.95 -4.09
N TYR A 424 9.53 -13.94 -4.04
CA TYR A 424 9.25 -15.24 -3.41
C TYR A 424 10.02 -15.49 -2.12
N GLY A 425 9.31 -16.09 -1.15
CA GLY A 425 9.86 -16.67 0.06
C GLY A 425 10.77 -15.73 0.85
N ALA A 426 11.89 -16.26 1.36
CA ALA A 426 12.85 -15.48 2.15
C ALA A 426 13.51 -14.32 1.37
N GLY A 427 13.43 -14.33 0.04
CA GLY A 427 13.86 -13.21 -0.79
C GLY A 427 13.03 -11.95 -0.54
N ASN A 428 11.71 -12.09 -0.37
CA ASN A 428 10.84 -10.97 0.01
C ASN A 428 11.28 -10.33 1.33
N TYR A 429 11.79 -11.14 2.26
CA TYR A 429 12.19 -10.69 3.59
C TYR A 429 13.46 -9.84 3.53
N GLY A 430 14.49 -10.37 2.87
CA GLY A 430 15.77 -9.67 2.72
C GLY A 430 15.69 -8.39 1.89
N MET A 431 14.67 -8.24 1.04
CA MET A 431 14.48 -7.07 0.18
C MET A 431 13.51 -6.04 0.77
N SER A 432 13.23 -6.06 2.07
CA SER A 432 12.31 -5.11 2.72
C SER A 432 10.87 -5.19 2.20
N GLY A 433 10.32 -6.41 2.12
CA GLY A 433 8.91 -6.64 1.86
C GLY A 433 7.99 -6.06 2.96
N ARG A 434 6.67 -6.15 2.75
CA ARG A 434 5.63 -5.47 3.57
C ARG A 434 5.82 -5.57 5.09
N ALA A 435 6.26 -6.73 5.59
CA ALA A 435 6.42 -6.98 7.03
C ALA A 435 7.60 -6.21 7.68
N TYR A 436 8.49 -5.62 6.88
CA TYR A 436 9.68 -4.90 7.33
C TYR A 436 9.46 -3.39 7.42
N GLY A 437 8.19 -2.94 7.35
CA GLY A 437 7.82 -1.53 7.52
C GLY A 437 8.36 -0.57 6.47
N PRO A 438 8.43 -0.91 5.15
CA PRO A 438 8.71 0.11 4.15
C PRO A 438 7.63 1.20 4.17
N ARG A 439 8.06 2.45 3.97
CA ARG A 439 7.15 3.60 3.89
C ARG A 439 6.12 3.40 2.79
N PHE A 440 6.55 2.80 1.68
CA PHE A 440 5.66 2.42 0.57
C PHE A 440 6.08 1.11 -0.07
N THR A 441 5.11 0.32 -0.51
CA THR A 441 5.32 -0.87 -1.35
C THR A 441 4.39 -0.83 -2.54
N PHE A 442 4.92 -0.81 -3.76
CA PHE A 442 4.14 -0.88 -5.00
C PHE A 442 4.49 -2.12 -5.81
N ILE A 443 3.61 -2.51 -6.72
CA ILE A 443 3.77 -3.72 -7.53
C ILE A 443 3.49 -3.43 -9.01
N TRP A 444 4.29 -4.00 -9.90
CA TRP A 444 4.05 -3.94 -11.34
C TRP A 444 2.98 -4.96 -11.79
N PRO A 445 2.32 -4.75 -12.93
CA PRO A 445 1.19 -5.58 -13.38
C PRO A 445 1.50 -7.07 -13.55
N THR A 446 2.68 -7.39 -14.08
CA THR A 446 3.11 -8.76 -14.37
C THR A 446 3.81 -9.44 -13.20
N ALA A 447 4.08 -8.70 -12.11
CA ALA A 447 4.80 -9.19 -10.95
C ALA A 447 4.03 -10.27 -10.19
N LYS A 448 4.77 -11.08 -9.44
CA LYS A 448 4.21 -12.16 -8.60
C LYS A 448 4.83 -12.15 -7.21
N ILE A 449 4.01 -12.44 -6.21
CA ILE A 449 4.40 -12.53 -4.81
C ILE A 449 3.78 -13.76 -4.15
N ALA A 450 4.61 -14.62 -3.56
CA ALA A 450 4.16 -15.86 -2.93
C ALA A 450 5.22 -16.42 -1.96
N VAL A 451 4.84 -17.42 -1.17
CA VAL A 451 5.80 -18.12 -0.28
C VAL A 451 6.87 -18.89 -1.07
N MET A 452 6.52 -19.44 -2.23
CA MET A 452 7.42 -20.09 -3.18
C MET A 452 6.72 -20.20 -4.54
N GLY A 453 7.45 -20.61 -5.58
CA GLY A 453 6.85 -20.82 -6.90
C GLY A 453 5.83 -21.98 -6.92
N PRO A 454 4.78 -21.90 -7.76
CA PRO A 454 3.68 -22.87 -7.79
C PRO A 454 4.11 -24.32 -8.00
N LYS A 455 5.04 -24.55 -8.93
CA LYS A 455 5.60 -25.89 -9.22
C LYS A 455 6.37 -26.46 -8.04
N GLN A 456 7.16 -25.63 -7.35
CA GLN A 456 7.88 -26.04 -6.16
C GLN A 456 6.90 -26.45 -5.05
N MET A 457 5.83 -25.68 -4.85
CA MET A 457 4.81 -25.97 -3.83
C MET A 457 4.14 -27.33 -4.08
N ALA A 458 3.64 -27.54 -5.30
CA ALA A 458 3.00 -28.81 -5.67
C ALA A 458 3.95 -30.00 -5.52
N GLY A 459 5.19 -29.88 -6.03
CA GLY A 459 6.19 -30.95 -5.95
C GLY A 459 6.58 -31.33 -4.51
N VAL A 460 6.75 -30.35 -3.61
CA VAL A 460 7.07 -30.61 -2.20
C VAL A 460 5.91 -31.35 -1.51
N MET A 461 4.67 -30.97 -1.78
CA MET A 461 3.50 -31.65 -1.22
C MET A 461 3.43 -33.11 -1.67
N SER A 462 3.63 -33.40 -2.95
CA SER A 462 3.70 -34.76 -3.50
C SER A 462 4.79 -35.59 -2.84
N ILE A 463 6.00 -35.05 -2.67
CA ILE A 463 7.12 -35.75 -2.01
C ILE A 463 6.80 -36.09 -0.56
N VAL A 464 6.20 -35.15 0.19
CA VAL A 464 5.84 -35.36 1.60
C VAL A 464 4.76 -36.43 1.72
N GLN A 465 3.72 -36.38 0.88
CA GLN A 465 2.63 -37.35 0.90
C GLN A 465 3.13 -38.75 0.54
N ARG A 466 3.99 -38.88 -0.48
CA ARG A 466 4.62 -40.15 -0.86
C ARG A 466 5.43 -40.75 0.29
N LYS A 467 6.25 -39.93 0.97
CA LYS A 467 7.02 -40.37 2.14
C LYS A 467 6.10 -40.77 3.31
N ALA A 468 4.99 -40.06 3.52
CA ALA A 468 4.03 -40.39 4.57
C ALA A 468 3.29 -41.71 4.29
N ALA A 469 2.91 -41.97 3.04
CA ALA A 469 2.32 -43.24 2.61
C ALA A 469 3.31 -44.40 2.80
N ALA A 470 4.54 -44.24 2.32
CA ALA A 470 5.62 -45.23 2.49
C ALA A 470 5.89 -45.55 3.97
N ARG A 471 5.95 -44.54 4.85
CA ARG A 471 6.12 -44.73 6.31
C ARG A 471 4.96 -45.49 6.96
N ARG A 472 3.76 -45.43 6.37
CA ARG A 472 2.56 -46.14 6.85
C ARG A 472 2.35 -47.49 6.15
N GLY A 473 3.24 -47.88 5.22
CA GLY A 473 3.07 -49.09 4.41
C GLY A 473 1.86 -49.03 3.47
N LEU A 474 1.37 -47.84 3.14
CA LEU A 474 0.23 -47.65 2.24
C LEU A 474 0.72 -47.48 0.80
N GLU A 475 -0.05 -48.02 -0.15
CA GLU A 475 0.16 -47.77 -1.58
C GLU A 475 -0.10 -46.29 -1.91
N PHE A 476 0.71 -45.72 -2.78
CA PHE A 476 0.61 -44.31 -3.18
C PHE A 476 -0.08 -44.20 -4.54
N ASP A 477 -1.26 -43.59 -4.56
CA ASP A 477 -2.02 -43.33 -5.78
C ASP A 477 -1.40 -42.16 -6.56
N GLU A 478 -0.64 -42.49 -7.60
CA GLU A 478 0.02 -41.53 -8.50
C GLU A 478 -0.97 -40.68 -9.29
N GLU A 479 -2.10 -41.24 -9.70
CA GLU A 479 -3.08 -40.52 -10.52
C GLU A 479 -3.83 -39.48 -9.68
N ALA A 480 -4.22 -39.86 -8.46
CA ALA A 480 -4.80 -38.92 -7.51
C ALA A 480 -3.80 -37.83 -7.10
N ASP A 481 -2.52 -38.18 -6.94
CA ASP A 481 -1.47 -37.20 -6.67
C ASP A 481 -1.29 -36.20 -7.80
N ALA A 482 -1.21 -36.66 -9.05
CA ALA A 482 -1.08 -35.78 -10.22
C ALA A 482 -2.25 -34.78 -10.32
N LYS A 483 -3.49 -35.23 -10.06
CA LYS A 483 -4.68 -34.35 -10.02
C LYS A 483 -4.59 -33.31 -8.90
N ARG A 484 -4.14 -33.71 -7.70
CA ARG A 484 -3.94 -32.79 -6.56
C ARG A 484 -2.82 -31.79 -6.83
N ALA A 485 -1.68 -32.25 -7.35
CA ALA A 485 -0.54 -31.41 -7.68
C ALA A 485 -0.92 -30.34 -8.72
N ALA A 486 -1.64 -30.72 -9.77
CA ALA A 486 -2.14 -29.77 -10.77
C ALA A 486 -3.13 -28.75 -10.18
N ALA A 487 -3.99 -29.18 -9.24
CA ALA A 487 -4.91 -28.27 -8.55
C ALA A 487 -4.17 -27.29 -7.62
N VAL A 488 -3.15 -27.76 -6.89
CA VAL A 488 -2.29 -26.93 -6.04
C VAL A 488 -1.51 -25.93 -6.89
N GLU A 489 -0.91 -26.37 -7.99
CA GLU A 489 -0.15 -25.48 -8.89
C GLU A 489 -1.04 -24.36 -9.44
N ARG A 490 -2.25 -24.68 -9.92
CA ARG A 490 -3.19 -23.65 -10.39
C ARG A 490 -3.60 -22.67 -9.30
N SER A 491 -3.90 -23.16 -8.10
CA SER A 491 -4.29 -22.31 -6.96
C SER A 491 -3.13 -21.42 -6.50
N ALA A 492 -1.91 -21.96 -6.44
CA ALA A 492 -0.71 -21.22 -6.08
C ALA A 492 -0.34 -20.16 -7.15
N GLU A 493 -0.52 -20.47 -8.43
CA GLU A 493 -0.31 -19.53 -9.52
C GLU A 493 -1.28 -18.34 -9.41
N GLU A 494 -2.58 -18.59 -9.29
CA GLU A 494 -3.60 -17.55 -9.14
C GLU A 494 -3.37 -16.67 -7.91
N SER A 495 -3.08 -17.28 -6.76
CA SER A 495 -2.83 -16.54 -5.52
C SER A 495 -1.48 -15.79 -5.51
N SER A 496 -0.57 -16.11 -6.44
CA SER A 496 0.71 -15.41 -6.57
C SER A 496 0.65 -14.14 -7.42
N LEU A 497 -0.41 -13.95 -8.21
CA LEU A 497 -0.52 -12.80 -9.11
C LEU A 497 -0.50 -11.48 -8.32
N GLY A 498 0.22 -10.48 -8.83
CA GLY A 498 0.28 -9.15 -8.20
C GLY A 498 -1.11 -8.53 -8.01
N LEU A 499 -2.03 -8.74 -8.95
CA LEU A 499 -3.41 -8.26 -8.84
C LEU A 499 -4.18 -8.94 -7.69
N TYR A 500 -3.90 -10.22 -7.43
CA TYR A 500 -4.43 -10.91 -6.26
C TYR A 500 -3.88 -10.27 -4.98
N ALA A 501 -2.57 -10.04 -4.89
CA ALA A 501 -1.93 -9.43 -3.74
C ALA A 501 -2.43 -8.00 -3.44
N THR A 502 -2.47 -7.12 -4.44
CA THR A 502 -2.90 -5.72 -4.27
C THR A 502 -4.35 -5.63 -3.81
N SER A 503 -5.21 -6.53 -4.31
CA SER A 503 -6.61 -6.57 -3.90
C SER A 503 -6.83 -6.95 -2.43
N ARG A 504 -5.82 -7.53 -1.75
CA ARG A 504 -5.86 -7.85 -0.32
C ARG A 504 -5.21 -6.77 0.55
N VAL A 505 -4.83 -5.63 -0.03
CA VAL A 505 -4.17 -4.51 0.65
C VAL A 505 -2.81 -4.95 1.23
N SER A 506 -2.11 -5.83 0.51
CA SER A 506 -0.76 -6.30 0.90
C SER A 506 0.37 -5.40 0.41
N ASP A 507 0.04 -4.51 -0.52
CA ASP A 507 0.84 -3.42 -1.07
C ASP A 507 -0.04 -2.16 -1.16
N ASP A 508 0.60 -1.04 -1.45
CA ASP A 508 -0.01 0.28 -1.52
C ASP A 508 -0.56 0.62 -2.90
N GLY A 509 -0.44 -0.29 -3.88
CA GLY A 509 -1.02 -0.14 -5.20
C GLY A 509 -0.24 -0.85 -6.28
N MET A 510 -0.99 -1.31 -7.28
CA MET A 510 -0.44 -1.70 -8.57
C MET A 510 -0.25 -0.47 -9.45
N ILE A 511 0.91 -0.33 -10.07
CA ILE A 511 1.32 0.89 -10.78
C ILE A 511 1.69 0.60 -12.23
N ASP A 512 1.52 1.57 -13.12
CA ASP A 512 2.12 1.51 -14.45
C ASP A 512 3.65 1.56 -14.32
N PRO A 513 4.40 0.65 -14.97
CA PRO A 513 5.86 0.71 -14.96
C PRO A 513 6.43 2.09 -15.31
N ARG A 514 5.80 2.81 -16.23
CA ARG A 514 6.23 4.15 -16.68
C ARG A 514 6.14 5.21 -15.59
N ASP A 515 5.17 5.07 -14.68
CA ASP A 515 4.95 6.01 -13.57
C ASP A 515 5.88 5.77 -12.37
N THR A 516 6.71 4.71 -12.41
CA THR A 516 7.57 4.30 -11.30
C THR A 516 8.44 5.45 -10.77
N ARG A 517 9.04 6.25 -11.66
CA ARG A 517 9.87 7.41 -11.28
C ARG A 517 9.05 8.45 -10.50
N THR A 518 7.90 8.85 -11.04
CA THR A 518 7.00 9.84 -10.43
C THR A 518 6.49 9.37 -9.07
N ILE A 519 6.10 8.10 -8.96
CA ILE A 519 5.59 7.52 -7.72
C ILE A 519 6.68 7.47 -6.65
N ILE A 520 7.91 7.12 -7.02
CA ILE A 520 9.05 7.16 -6.08
C ILE A 520 9.34 8.61 -5.67
N ALA A 521 9.29 9.57 -6.59
CA ALA A 521 9.50 10.99 -6.27
C ALA A 521 8.47 11.51 -5.27
N ILE A 522 7.17 11.22 -5.48
CA ILE A 522 6.10 11.56 -4.53
C ILE A 522 6.34 10.88 -3.18
N ALA A 523 6.66 9.58 -3.17
CA ALA A 523 6.93 8.84 -1.94
C ALA A 523 8.12 9.43 -1.16
N LEU A 524 9.22 9.79 -1.84
CA LEU A 524 10.38 10.44 -1.23
C LEU A 524 10.00 11.82 -0.69
N SER A 525 9.27 12.62 -1.45
CA SER A 525 8.76 13.93 -1.00
C SER A 525 7.96 13.79 0.30
N VAL A 526 7.07 12.81 0.37
CA VAL A 526 6.25 12.50 1.55
C VAL A 526 7.13 12.09 2.74
N CYS A 527 8.10 11.19 2.53
CA CYS A 527 9.02 10.75 3.57
C CYS A 527 9.80 11.91 4.22
N HIS A 528 10.09 12.97 3.46
CA HIS A 528 10.83 14.14 3.93
C HIS A 528 9.97 15.17 4.68
N ASN A 529 8.68 14.90 4.95
CA ASN A 529 7.93 15.70 5.93
C ASN A 529 8.47 15.54 7.36
N ASP A 530 9.14 14.43 7.64
CA ASP A 530 9.89 14.19 8.86
C ASP A 530 11.42 14.19 8.63
N GLU A 531 12.16 14.18 9.71
CA GLU A 531 13.62 14.05 9.68
C GLU A 531 14.02 12.68 9.13
N ILE A 532 15.10 12.66 8.34
CA ILE A 532 15.70 11.41 7.86
C ILE A 532 16.88 11.12 8.76
N GLU A 533 16.74 10.13 9.64
CA GLU A 533 17.81 9.65 10.51
C GLU A 533 18.00 8.14 10.29
N GLY A 534 19.24 7.74 10.00
CA GLY A 534 19.62 6.36 9.91
C GLY A 534 19.93 5.72 11.27
N ALA A 535 20.07 4.40 11.23
CA ALA A 535 20.13 3.59 12.44
C ALA A 535 21.37 3.91 13.29
N LYS A 536 21.15 4.22 14.57
CA LYS A 536 22.23 4.46 15.56
C LYS A 536 22.97 3.17 15.96
N GLY A 537 22.40 2.02 15.66
CA GLY A 537 22.97 0.71 15.96
C GLY A 537 22.15 -0.41 15.33
N TYR A 538 22.71 -1.60 15.32
CA TYR A 538 22.07 -2.81 14.80
C TYR A 538 22.01 -3.89 15.88
N GLY A 539 20.96 -4.72 15.83
CA GLY A 539 20.90 -5.95 16.62
C GLY A 539 22.10 -6.87 16.33
N VAL A 540 22.33 -7.86 17.19
CA VAL A 540 23.51 -8.74 17.12
C VAL A 540 23.66 -9.43 15.76
N TRP A 541 24.85 -9.32 15.17
CA TRP A 541 25.21 -9.95 13.90
C TRP A 541 25.70 -11.37 14.14
N ARG A 542 25.20 -12.32 13.35
CA ARG A 542 25.68 -13.71 13.36
C ARG A 542 26.83 -13.85 12.36
N MET A 543 28.07 -13.70 12.83
CA MET A 543 29.27 -13.61 11.98
C MET A 543 29.64 -14.90 11.24
#